data_AF-A0A2N8ZLP4-F1
#
_entry.id   AF-A0A2N8ZLP4-F1
#
_cell.length_a   1.000
_cell.length_b   1.000
_cell.length_c   1.000
_cell.angle_alpha   90.00
_cell.angle_beta   90.00
_cell.angle_gamma   90.00
#
_symmetry.space_group_name_H-M   'P 1'
#
loop_
_entity.id
_entity.type
_entity.pdbx_description
1 polymer ?
#
loop_
_entity_poly.entity_id
_entity_poly.type
_entity_poly.pdbx_seq_one_letter_code
_entity_poly.pdbx_strand_id
1 'polypeptide(L)'
;MRTMLILAATVGLSFSVMSQADENQFGPLPDVKINAAKAELGKRLFFDTRLSGNTALSCASCHMPENGYSYPEALGPAYTGSKGFRNVPTLINTVYKKVWFHDGRIGTNLNDVTRENITEDWLMNMDMRLMQERLKQDPIYVAMFKEAGYGEPSNGSVRKAIPEYLKTLTSNQTPFDKDELNAAQQQGFDLFKGKAGCSSCHNGPLFSDGKPYNTGVPENLDIFRDPMRHQTFIAFNMFMGNENYMNLKRDVGAHVQTHKADGTDRGKFITPTLRELNQTAPYMHNGMISTLTDVVAFYNQGGGEDSNKDERITPLNLTWQEQKALVAFLESLSSQPLTSEQHVWKKSDYNYELISDWRNAKN
;
A
#
# COMPACT_ATOMS: atom_id res chain seq x y z
N MET A 1 24.44 28.36 72.87
CA MET A 1 25.20 28.29 71.61
C MET A 1 24.92 26.96 70.93
N ARG A 2 24.11 26.94 69.87
CA ARG A 2 24.03 25.86 68.89
C ARG A 2 23.44 26.46 67.61
N THR A 3 24.31 26.78 66.67
CA THR A 3 23.98 27.28 65.34
C THR A 3 23.66 26.06 64.47
N MET A 4 22.45 26.00 63.91
CA MET A 4 22.02 24.93 63.01
C MET A 4 22.24 25.41 61.56
N LEU A 5 23.19 24.79 60.85
CA LEU A 5 23.37 24.98 59.40
C LEU A 5 22.31 24.17 58.65
N ILE A 6 21.56 24.81 57.76
CA ILE A 6 20.71 24.15 56.78
C ILE A 6 21.51 24.03 55.48
N LEU A 7 21.84 22.80 55.08
CA LEU A 7 22.42 22.48 53.77
C LEU A 7 21.26 22.33 52.77
N ALA A 8 21.18 23.22 51.77
CA ALA A 8 20.29 23.05 50.63
C ALA A 8 21.00 22.21 49.56
N ALA A 9 20.51 21.00 49.30
CA ALA A 9 20.96 20.16 48.20
C ALA A 9 20.18 20.51 46.93
N THR A 10 20.85 21.08 45.93
CA THR A 10 20.31 21.30 44.59
C THR A 10 20.47 20.04 43.76
N VAL A 11 19.35 19.35 43.50
CA VAL A 11 19.30 18.24 42.54
C VAL A 11 19.18 18.82 41.14
N GLY A 12 20.27 18.79 40.37
CA GLY A 12 20.27 19.14 38.95
C GLY A 12 19.68 18.00 38.11
N LEU A 13 18.45 18.18 37.62
CA LEU A 13 17.84 17.32 36.61
C LEU A 13 18.47 17.61 35.24
N SER A 14 19.26 16.66 34.75
CA SER A 14 19.79 16.66 33.38
C SER A 14 18.72 16.11 32.44
N PHE A 15 18.08 17.00 31.67
CA PHE A 15 17.21 16.58 30.56
C PHE A 15 18.08 16.12 29.40
N SER A 16 18.07 14.81 29.14
CA SER A 16 18.60 14.26 27.89
C SER A 16 17.59 14.57 26.78
N VAL A 17 17.91 15.52 25.92
CA VAL A 17 17.14 15.80 24.71
C VAL A 17 17.40 14.64 23.75
N MET A 18 16.49 13.67 23.68
CA MET A 18 16.49 12.71 22.58
C MET A 18 16.13 13.48 21.31
N SER A 19 17.09 13.60 20.38
CA SER A 19 16.84 14.11 19.04
C SER A 19 15.80 13.22 18.36
N GLN A 20 14.62 13.77 18.13
CA GLN A 20 13.64 13.19 17.23
C GLN A 20 14.25 13.28 15.83
N ALA A 21 14.49 12.13 15.20
CA ALA A 21 14.89 12.10 13.80
C ALA A 21 13.83 12.85 12.96
N ASP A 22 14.27 13.72 12.05
CA ASP A 22 13.37 14.46 11.18
C ASP A 22 12.65 13.47 10.26
N GLU A 23 11.32 13.32 10.44
CA GLU A 23 10.52 12.38 9.66
C GLU A 23 10.56 12.68 8.15
N ASN A 24 10.99 13.88 7.75
CA ASN A 24 11.10 14.29 6.36
C ASN A 24 12.45 13.96 5.72
N GLN A 25 13.42 13.48 6.51
CA GLN A 25 14.76 13.17 6.00
C GLN A 25 14.73 11.94 5.09
N PHE A 26 15.29 12.09 3.89
CA PHE A 26 15.52 10.97 2.98
C PHE A 26 16.54 9.99 3.56
N GLY A 27 16.31 8.70 3.31
CA GLY A 27 17.23 7.67 3.77
C GLY A 27 16.66 6.27 3.60
N PRO A 28 17.41 5.26 4.05
CA PRO A 28 16.98 3.87 4.02
C PRO A 28 15.73 3.66 4.89
N LEU A 29 14.96 2.63 4.55
CA LEU A 29 13.83 2.21 5.37
C LEU A 29 14.33 1.61 6.70
N PRO A 30 13.63 1.84 7.82
CA PRO A 30 14.04 1.31 9.11
C PRO A 30 13.89 -0.21 9.16
N ASP A 31 14.71 -0.88 9.98
CA ASP A 31 14.62 -2.33 10.16
C ASP A 31 13.27 -2.74 10.76
N VAL A 32 12.70 -3.83 10.24
CA VAL A 32 11.44 -4.41 10.73
C VAL A 32 11.69 -5.80 11.31
N LYS A 33 11.28 -5.99 12.56
CA LYS A 33 11.30 -7.30 13.20
C LYS A 33 10.20 -8.20 12.63
N ILE A 34 10.61 -9.35 12.11
CA ILE A 34 9.76 -10.38 11.52
C ILE A 34 9.74 -11.61 12.44
N ASN A 35 8.56 -12.14 12.69
CA ASN A 35 8.38 -13.49 13.24
C ASN A 35 8.27 -14.49 12.08
N ALA A 36 9.29 -15.34 11.93
CA ALA A 36 9.39 -16.25 10.79
C ALA A 36 8.19 -17.19 10.64
N ALA A 37 7.73 -17.84 11.72
CA ALA A 37 6.60 -18.78 11.67
C ALA A 37 5.29 -18.08 11.26
N LYS A 38 5.03 -16.89 11.78
CA LYS A 38 3.86 -16.08 11.43
C LYS A 38 3.94 -15.55 10.00
N ALA A 39 5.13 -15.14 9.55
CA ALA A 39 5.36 -14.68 8.18
C ALA A 39 5.19 -15.83 7.18
N GLU A 40 5.66 -17.03 7.49
CA GLU A 40 5.49 -18.21 6.62
C GLU A 40 4.01 -18.60 6.50
N LEU A 41 3.27 -18.57 7.61
CA LEU A 41 1.80 -18.72 7.60
C LEU A 41 1.12 -17.64 6.75
N GLY A 42 1.50 -16.38 6.95
CA GLY A 42 0.99 -15.25 6.18
C GLY A 42 1.27 -15.38 4.69
N LYS A 43 2.45 -15.89 4.32
CA LYS A 43 2.85 -16.15 2.94
C LYS A 43 1.92 -17.17 2.31
N ARG A 44 1.71 -18.34 2.94
CA ARG A 44 0.78 -19.35 2.41
C ARG A 44 -0.64 -18.80 2.22
N LEU A 45 -1.13 -18.03 3.19
CA LEU A 45 -2.45 -17.38 3.14
C LEU A 45 -2.56 -16.38 1.98
N PHE A 46 -1.52 -15.57 1.74
CA PHE A 46 -1.51 -14.52 0.71
C PHE A 46 -1.76 -15.06 -0.71
N PHE A 47 -1.31 -16.30 -0.97
CA PHE A 47 -1.45 -16.96 -2.27
C PHE A 47 -2.67 -17.89 -2.36
N ASP A 48 -3.40 -18.11 -1.27
CA ASP A 48 -4.50 -19.08 -1.22
C ASP A 48 -5.84 -18.48 -1.65
N THR A 49 -6.42 -19.02 -2.73
CA THR A 49 -7.68 -18.51 -3.26
C THR A 49 -8.88 -18.84 -2.39
N ARG A 50 -8.76 -19.81 -1.45
CA ARG A 50 -9.85 -20.18 -0.53
C ARG A 50 -10.23 -19.05 0.45
N LEU A 51 -9.44 -17.98 0.49
CA LEU A 51 -9.75 -16.74 1.20
C LEU A 51 -10.79 -15.85 0.50
N SER A 52 -11.18 -16.11 -0.76
CA SER A 52 -12.33 -15.44 -1.39
C SER A 52 -13.61 -16.28 -1.30
N GLY A 53 -14.77 -15.61 -1.30
CA GLY A 53 -16.08 -16.24 -1.16
C GLY A 53 -16.32 -17.42 -2.10
N ASN A 54 -15.90 -17.30 -3.36
CA ASN A 54 -16.02 -18.31 -4.42
C ASN A 54 -14.73 -19.10 -4.70
N THR A 55 -13.70 -18.95 -3.89
CA THR A 55 -12.40 -19.63 -4.03
C THR A 55 -11.62 -19.29 -5.31
N ALA A 56 -11.91 -18.16 -5.96
CA ALA A 56 -11.31 -17.75 -7.23
C ALA A 56 -10.17 -16.72 -7.11
N LEU A 57 -10.06 -16.01 -5.99
CA LEU A 57 -9.09 -14.92 -5.82
C LEU A 57 -8.30 -15.09 -4.54
N SER A 58 -7.00 -14.81 -4.61
CA SER A 58 -6.12 -14.60 -3.46
C SER A 58 -5.61 -13.16 -3.47
N CYS A 59 -4.86 -12.76 -2.44
CA CYS A 59 -4.21 -11.45 -2.46
C CYS A 59 -3.27 -11.32 -3.67
N ALA A 60 -2.58 -12.41 -4.02
CA ALA A 60 -1.67 -12.48 -5.16
C ALA A 60 -2.38 -12.37 -6.54
N SER A 61 -3.70 -12.56 -6.61
CA SER A 61 -4.46 -12.37 -7.86
C SER A 61 -4.55 -10.89 -8.26
N CYS A 62 -4.50 -9.98 -7.28
CA CYS A 62 -4.47 -8.52 -7.53
C CYS A 62 -3.08 -7.93 -7.34
N HIS A 63 -2.29 -8.48 -6.41
CA HIS A 63 -0.95 -8.02 -6.06
C HIS A 63 0.09 -9.03 -6.55
N MET A 64 0.36 -8.99 -7.85
CA MET A 64 1.16 -9.98 -8.59
C MET A 64 2.66 -9.76 -8.31
N PRO A 65 3.39 -10.76 -7.79
CA PRO A 65 4.82 -10.61 -7.49
C PRO A 65 5.67 -10.14 -8.68
N GLU A 66 5.37 -10.62 -9.88
CA GLU A 66 6.02 -10.26 -11.15
C GLU A 66 5.79 -8.80 -11.59
N ASN A 67 4.82 -8.12 -10.96
CA ASN A 67 4.51 -6.71 -11.16
C ASN A 67 4.78 -5.92 -9.89
N GLY A 68 5.83 -6.27 -9.13
CA GLY A 68 6.16 -5.55 -7.89
C GLY A 68 5.05 -5.57 -6.86
N TYR A 69 4.25 -6.64 -6.78
CA TYR A 69 3.06 -6.76 -5.94
C TYR A 69 2.00 -5.68 -6.21
N SER A 70 1.92 -5.18 -7.44
CA SER A 70 0.81 -4.39 -7.98
C SER A 70 0.06 -5.20 -9.06
N TYR A 71 -0.76 -4.53 -9.87
CA TYR A 71 -1.45 -5.14 -11.02
C TYR A 71 -0.98 -4.48 -12.34
N PRO A 72 -0.81 -5.24 -13.43
CA PRO A 72 -0.27 -4.71 -14.70
C PRO A 72 -1.25 -3.84 -15.52
N GLU A 73 -2.54 -3.85 -15.20
CA GLU A 73 -3.54 -3.02 -15.89
C GLU A 73 -3.89 -1.75 -15.12
N ALA A 74 -4.48 -0.79 -15.83
CA ALA A 74 -4.87 0.49 -15.24
C ALA A 74 -5.82 0.37 -14.05
N LEU A 75 -6.78 -0.55 -14.10
CA LEU A 75 -7.80 -0.74 -13.08
C LEU A 75 -7.87 -2.21 -12.67
N GLY A 76 -7.85 -2.44 -11.35
CA GLY A 76 -7.70 -3.79 -10.77
C GLY A 76 -8.83 -4.77 -11.11
N PRO A 77 -8.56 -6.07 -10.93
CA PRO A 77 -9.59 -7.11 -10.94
C PRO A 77 -10.41 -7.03 -9.65
N ALA A 78 -11.48 -7.84 -9.59
CA ALA A 78 -12.38 -7.87 -8.44
C ALA A 78 -13.12 -9.21 -8.39
N TYR A 79 -13.91 -9.40 -7.33
CA TYR A 79 -14.75 -10.58 -7.13
C TYR A 79 -15.65 -10.84 -8.34
N THR A 80 -15.95 -12.11 -8.62
CA THR A 80 -16.78 -12.49 -9.77
C THR A 80 -18.10 -11.76 -9.76
N GLY A 81 -18.43 -11.10 -10.88
CA GLY A 81 -19.59 -10.21 -10.98
C GLY A 81 -19.26 -8.73 -10.72
N SER A 82 -17.99 -8.37 -10.47
CA SER A 82 -17.52 -7.00 -10.28
C SER A 82 -16.17 -6.75 -10.99
N LYS A 83 -15.77 -5.48 -11.11
CA LYS A 83 -14.44 -5.05 -11.58
C LYS A 83 -13.99 -3.83 -10.77
N GLY A 84 -12.69 -3.73 -10.46
CA GLY A 84 -12.17 -2.60 -9.68
C GLY A 84 -12.27 -1.29 -10.44
N PHE A 85 -12.28 -0.15 -9.74
CA PHE A 85 -12.31 1.18 -10.37
C PHE A 85 -11.06 2.02 -10.06
N ARG A 86 -10.04 1.41 -9.43
CA ARG A 86 -8.74 2.03 -9.17
C ARG A 86 -7.61 1.11 -9.59
N ASN A 87 -6.44 1.71 -9.83
CA ASN A 87 -5.18 0.99 -9.97
C ASN A 87 -4.83 0.29 -8.65
N VAL A 88 -4.25 -0.90 -8.72
CA VAL A 88 -3.84 -1.66 -7.54
C VAL A 88 -2.42 -1.22 -7.17
N PRO A 89 -2.19 -0.61 -5.99
CA PRO A 89 -0.86 -0.15 -5.60
C PRO A 89 0.05 -1.33 -5.23
N THR A 90 1.36 -1.11 -5.30
CA THR A 90 2.34 -2.06 -4.73
C THR A 90 2.12 -2.28 -3.23
N LEU A 91 2.34 -3.52 -2.79
CA LEU A 91 2.44 -3.86 -1.37
C LEU A 91 3.88 -3.83 -0.83
N ILE A 92 4.89 -3.66 -1.68
CA ILE A 92 6.27 -3.55 -1.20
C ILE A 92 6.36 -2.29 -0.34
N ASN A 93 7.00 -2.42 0.83
CA ASN A 93 7.15 -1.38 1.85
C ASN A 93 5.85 -0.93 2.53
N THR A 94 4.72 -1.63 2.32
CA THR A 94 3.41 -1.22 2.87
C THR A 94 3.35 -1.19 4.41
N VAL A 95 4.24 -1.93 5.08
CA VAL A 95 4.36 -1.93 6.55
C VAL A 95 4.77 -0.57 7.12
N TYR A 96 5.50 0.24 6.36
CA TYR A 96 5.97 1.55 6.80
C TYR A 96 4.94 2.65 6.61
N LYS A 97 3.85 2.39 5.88
CA LYS A 97 2.79 3.38 5.65
C LYS A 97 2.04 3.63 6.96
N LYS A 98 1.63 4.89 7.16
CA LYS A 98 0.72 5.28 8.26
C LYS A 98 -0.75 5.29 7.83
N VAL A 99 -1.00 5.38 6.52
CA VAL A 99 -2.34 5.37 5.90
C VAL A 99 -2.35 4.50 4.64
N TRP A 100 -3.47 3.82 4.39
CA TRP A 100 -3.65 2.86 3.28
C TRP A 100 -4.85 3.20 2.40
N PHE A 101 -4.88 2.58 1.22
CA PHE A 101 -5.74 2.90 0.06
C PHE A 101 -5.41 4.26 -0.57
N HIS A 102 -5.78 4.42 -1.85
CA HIS A 102 -5.57 5.69 -2.57
C HIS A 102 -6.30 6.88 -1.95
N ASP A 103 -7.41 6.62 -1.26
CA ASP A 103 -8.20 7.63 -0.56
C ASP A 103 -7.76 7.83 0.89
N GLY A 104 -6.85 7.00 1.44
CA GLY A 104 -6.36 7.10 2.81
C GLY A 104 -7.35 6.69 3.90
N ARG A 105 -8.47 6.04 3.55
CA ARG A 105 -9.59 5.80 4.49
C ARG A 105 -9.27 4.89 5.68
N ILE A 106 -8.14 4.17 5.65
CA ILE A 106 -7.66 3.39 6.79
C ILE A 106 -6.31 3.92 7.26
N GLY A 107 -6.27 4.47 8.47
CA GLY A 107 -5.06 4.95 9.15
C GLY A 107 -4.78 4.28 10.49
N THR A 108 -5.39 3.12 10.75
CA THR A 108 -5.28 2.41 12.04
C THR A 108 -4.14 1.38 12.03
N ASN A 109 -4.28 0.31 11.25
CA ASN A 109 -3.30 -0.78 11.16
C ASN A 109 -3.55 -1.68 9.94
N LEU A 110 -2.53 -2.44 9.53
CA LEU A 110 -2.62 -3.39 8.42
C LEU A 110 -3.61 -4.54 8.64
N ASN A 111 -3.95 -4.89 9.88
CA ASN A 111 -4.96 -5.93 10.14
C ASN A 111 -6.37 -5.45 9.75
N ASP A 112 -6.69 -4.16 9.92
CA ASP A 112 -7.94 -3.58 9.42
C ASP A 112 -7.96 -3.48 7.89
N VAL A 113 -6.83 -3.13 7.27
CA VAL A 113 -6.67 -3.18 5.80
C VAL A 113 -6.88 -4.59 5.27
N THR A 114 -6.30 -5.59 5.94
CA THR A 114 -6.46 -7.01 5.57
C THR A 114 -7.90 -7.45 5.72
N ARG A 115 -8.58 -7.07 6.83
CA ARG A 115 -10.00 -7.35 7.03
C ARG A 115 -10.82 -6.80 5.87
N GLU A 116 -10.64 -5.52 5.56
CA GLU A 116 -11.39 -4.81 4.52
C GLU A 116 -11.31 -5.53 3.18
N ASN A 117 -10.10 -5.86 2.71
CA ASN A 117 -9.92 -6.53 1.42
C ASN A 117 -10.55 -7.93 1.39
N ILE A 118 -10.48 -8.68 2.50
CA ILE A 118 -11.08 -10.02 2.59
C ILE A 118 -12.61 -9.96 2.57
N THR A 119 -13.20 -9.00 3.30
CA THR A 119 -14.66 -8.98 3.52
C THR A 119 -15.44 -8.13 2.52
N GLU A 120 -14.79 -7.20 1.84
CA GLU A 120 -15.45 -6.30 0.88
C GLU A 120 -16.09 -7.08 -0.27
N ASP A 121 -17.34 -6.72 -0.60
CA ASP A 121 -18.25 -7.50 -1.44
C ASP A 121 -17.80 -7.58 -2.90
N TRP A 122 -17.14 -6.54 -3.38
CA TRP A 122 -16.61 -6.45 -4.73
C TRP A 122 -15.14 -6.87 -4.82
N LEU A 123 -14.43 -7.09 -3.70
CA LEU A 123 -13.02 -7.52 -3.69
C LEU A 123 -12.89 -9.04 -3.53
N MET A 124 -13.01 -9.56 -2.31
CA MET A 124 -12.88 -10.99 -2.03
C MET A 124 -14.19 -11.62 -1.52
N ASN A 125 -15.14 -10.81 -1.04
CA ASN A 125 -16.49 -11.23 -0.63
C ASN A 125 -16.53 -12.45 0.30
N MET A 126 -15.62 -12.48 1.28
CA MET A 126 -15.49 -13.63 2.17
C MET A 126 -16.30 -13.46 3.45
N ASP A 127 -17.24 -14.37 3.70
CA ASP A 127 -17.79 -14.56 5.04
C ASP A 127 -16.72 -15.12 5.97
N MET A 128 -16.38 -14.37 7.01
CA MET A 128 -15.29 -14.74 7.91
C MET A 128 -15.58 -16.05 8.68
N ARG A 129 -16.84 -16.39 8.99
CA ARG A 129 -17.15 -17.66 9.67
C ARG A 129 -16.88 -18.84 8.74
N LEU A 130 -17.15 -18.68 7.46
CA LEU A 130 -16.81 -19.70 6.47
C LEU A 130 -15.30 -19.80 6.26
N MET A 131 -14.59 -18.67 6.24
CA MET A 131 -13.13 -18.63 6.10
C MET A 131 -12.43 -19.45 7.17
N GLN A 132 -12.75 -19.25 8.46
CA GLN A 132 -12.13 -20.03 9.54
C GLN A 132 -12.36 -21.54 9.37
N GLU A 133 -13.57 -21.95 8.98
CA GLU A 133 -13.91 -23.37 8.87
C GLU A 133 -13.19 -24.01 7.69
N ARG A 134 -13.03 -23.29 6.57
CA ARG A 134 -12.20 -23.74 5.43
C ARG A 134 -10.76 -24.02 5.86
N LEU A 135 -10.16 -23.10 6.61
CA LEU A 135 -8.77 -23.23 7.05
C LEU A 135 -8.59 -24.36 8.07
N LYS A 136 -9.62 -24.66 8.88
CA LYS A 136 -9.61 -25.80 9.81
C LYS A 136 -9.65 -27.16 9.10
N GLN A 137 -10.14 -27.22 7.85
CA GLN A 137 -10.11 -28.47 7.08
C GLN A 137 -8.74 -28.78 6.48
N ASP A 138 -7.77 -27.88 6.62
CA ASP A 138 -6.44 -28.01 6.06
C ASP A 138 -5.43 -28.31 7.19
N PRO A 139 -4.93 -29.56 7.30
CA PRO A 139 -4.05 -29.95 8.39
C PRO A 139 -2.71 -29.20 8.39
N ILE A 140 -2.25 -28.75 7.21
CA ILE A 140 -1.04 -27.92 7.11
C ILE A 140 -1.31 -26.56 7.76
N TYR A 141 -2.47 -25.95 7.52
CA TYR A 141 -2.82 -24.71 8.23
C TYR A 141 -2.90 -24.94 9.73
N VAL A 142 -3.62 -25.97 10.20
CA VAL A 142 -3.73 -26.24 11.63
C VAL A 142 -2.35 -26.36 12.29
N ALA A 143 -1.40 -27.05 11.65
CA ALA A 143 -0.01 -27.12 12.11
C ALA A 143 0.69 -25.75 12.10
N MET A 144 0.61 -25.00 10.99
CA MET A 144 1.23 -23.67 10.86
C MET A 144 0.65 -22.64 11.84
N PHE A 145 -0.66 -22.65 12.11
CA PHE A 145 -1.28 -21.76 13.10
C PHE A 145 -0.81 -22.10 14.52
N LYS A 146 -0.65 -23.39 14.85
CA LYS A 146 -0.08 -23.82 16.13
C LYS A 146 1.39 -23.39 16.26
N GLU A 147 2.20 -23.59 15.23
CA GLU A 147 3.62 -23.19 15.20
C GLU A 147 3.78 -21.67 15.32
N ALA A 148 2.92 -20.90 14.65
CA ALA A 148 2.86 -19.45 14.74
C ALA A 148 2.37 -18.92 16.11
N GLY A 149 1.97 -19.82 17.03
CA GLY A 149 1.49 -19.48 18.37
C GLY A 149 0.07 -18.91 18.38
N TYR A 150 -0.73 -19.16 17.35
CA TYR A 150 -2.13 -18.72 17.27
C TYR A 150 -3.15 -19.78 17.73
N GLY A 151 -2.73 -21.04 17.90
CA GLY A 151 -3.64 -22.14 18.20
C GLY A 151 -4.36 -22.61 16.94
N GLU A 152 -5.69 -22.76 17.00
CA GLU A 152 -6.47 -23.09 15.81
C GLU A 152 -6.63 -21.91 14.83
N PRO A 153 -6.86 -22.18 13.54
CA PRO A 153 -7.24 -21.14 12.58
C PRO A 153 -8.45 -20.33 13.05
N SER A 154 -8.34 -19.01 12.96
CA SER A 154 -9.40 -18.08 13.34
C SER A 154 -9.35 -16.81 12.49
N ASN A 155 -10.47 -16.09 12.45
CA ASN A 155 -10.59 -14.80 11.78
C ASN A 155 -9.58 -13.78 12.29
N GLY A 156 -9.27 -13.81 13.58
CA GLY A 156 -8.31 -12.90 14.18
C GLY A 156 -6.87 -13.25 13.84
N SER A 157 -6.53 -14.55 13.75
CA SER A 157 -5.16 -14.98 13.47
C SER A 157 -4.79 -14.84 11.98
N VAL A 158 -5.71 -15.11 11.06
CA VAL A 158 -5.50 -14.88 9.60
C VAL A 158 -5.09 -13.43 9.33
N ARG A 159 -5.87 -12.48 9.84
CA ARG A 159 -5.63 -11.04 9.61
C ARG A 159 -4.39 -10.49 10.33
N LYS A 160 -3.80 -11.25 11.26
CA LYS A 160 -2.52 -10.91 11.90
C LYS A 160 -1.34 -11.57 11.20
N ALA A 161 -1.51 -12.76 10.63
CA ALA A 161 -0.46 -13.48 9.92
C ALA A 161 -0.11 -12.81 8.58
N ILE A 162 -1.11 -12.37 7.80
CA ILE A 162 -0.89 -11.70 6.51
C ILE A 162 -0.01 -10.43 6.67
N PRO A 163 -0.31 -9.49 7.59
CA PRO A 163 0.59 -8.36 7.83
C PRO A 163 2.01 -8.75 8.24
N GLU A 164 2.19 -9.87 8.95
CA GLU A 164 3.53 -10.36 9.29
C GLU A 164 4.31 -10.80 8.04
N TYR A 165 3.65 -11.43 7.08
CA TYR A 165 4.24 -11.70 5.76
C TYR A 165 4.55 -10.41 4.99
N LEU A 166 3.67 -9.41 5.02
CA LEU A 166 3.92 -8.13 4.34
C LEU A 166 5.18 -7.41 4.84
N LYS A 167 5.64 -7.67 6.08
CA LYS A 167 6.94 -7.19 6.58
C LYS A 167 8.14 -7.75 5.81
N THR A 168 7.99 -8.93 5.22
CA THR A 168 9.03 -9.56 4.39
C THR A 168 9.12 -8.90 3.01
N LEU A 169 8.08 -8.16 2.59
CA LEU A 169 8.04 -7.42 1.33
C LEU A 169 8.62 -6.02 1.54
N THR A 170 9.90 -5.94 1.89
CA THR A 170 10.59 -4.68 2.15
C THR A 170 11.85 -4.55 1.29
N SER A 171 12.03 -3.38 0.68
CA SER A 171 13.19 -3.08 -0.16
C SER A 171 14.30 -2.48 0.70
N ASN A 172 15.49 -3.06 0.67
CA ASN A 172 16.67 -2.49 1.34
C ASN A 172 17.95 -2.56 0.48
N GLN A 173 17.81 -2.81 -0.83
CA GLN A 173 18.95 -2.95 -1.76
C GLN A 173 18.83 -2.08 -3.01
N THR A 174 18.11 -0.96 -2.93
CA THR A 174 18.03 -0.01 -4.04
C THR A 174 19.38 0.70 -4.23
N PRO A 175 19.74 1.14 -5.45
CA PRO A 175 20.92 2.00 -5.66
C PRO A 175 20.94 3.24 -4.75
N PHE A 176 19.79 3.85 -4.49
CA PHE A 176 19.68 4.99 -3.57
C PHE A 176 20.08 4.62 -2.14
N ASP A 177 19.58 3.51 -1.61
CA ASP A 177 19.87 3.11 -0.22
C ASP A 177 21.33 2.68 -0.01
N LYS A 178 22.02 2.27 -1.08
CA LYS A 178 23.44 1.89 -1.06
C LYS A 178 24.41 3.05 -1.30
N ASP A 179 23.90 4.26 -1.55
CA ASP A 179 24.70 5.40 -2.00
C ASP A 179 25.48 5.12 -3.31
N GLU A 180 24.85 4.38 -4.23
CA GLU A 180 25.42 3.93 -5.51
C GLU A 180 24.80 4.67 -6.71
N LEU A 181 24.32 5.91 -6.51
CA LEU A 181 23.76 6.71 -7.59
C LEU A 181 24.86 7.10 -8.60
N ASN A 182 24.60 6.84 -9.88
CA ASN A 182 25.44 7.39 -10.95
C ASN A 182 25.20 8.90 -11.14
N ALA A 183 26.02 9.57 -11.96
CA ALA A 183 25.95 11.01 -12.16
C ALA A 183 24.56 11.51 -12.62
N ALA A 184 23.86 10.78 -13.49
CA ALA A 184 22.53 11.17 -13.97
C ALA A 184 21.47 11.00 -12.87
N GLN A 185 21.57 9.94 -12.07
CA GLN A 185 20.69 9.69 -10.94
C GLN A 185 20.89 10.73 -9.83
N GLN A 186 22.14 11.10 -9.54
CA GLN A 186 22.46 12.16 -8.59
C GLN A 186 21.91 13.51 -9.04
N GLN A 187 22.09 13.86 -10.32
CA GLN A 187 21.48 15.06 -10.91
C GLN A 187 19.95 15.02 -10.77
N GLY A 188 19.33 13.87 -11.02
CA GLY A 188 17.89 13.66 -10.83
C GLY A 188 17.45 13.91 -9.39
N PHE A 189 18.21 13.39 -8.41
CA PHE A 189 17.90 13.60 -7.00
C PHE A 189 18.01 15.08 -6.59
N ASP A 190 18.99 15.80 -7.12
CA ASP A 190 19.15 17.24 -6.83
C ASP A 190 18.05 18.08 -7.48
N LEU A 191 17.60 17.72 -8.68
CA LEU A 191 16.40 18.30 -9.30
C LEU A 191 15.15 18.02 -8.47
N PHE A 192 14.99 16.77 -8.00
CA PHE A 192 13.85 16.31 -7.21
C PHE A 192 13.67 17.11 -5.91
N LYS A 193 14.77 17.39 -5.19
CA LYS A 193 14.78 18.21 -3.97
C LYS A 193 14.70 19.72 -4.25
N GLY A 194 15.19 20.14 -5.41
CA GLY A 194 15.35 21.54 -5.78
C GLY A 194 14.34 21.97 -6.83
N LYS A 195 14.83 22.21 -8.05
CA LYS A 195 14.07 22.84 -9.15
C LYS A 195 12.71 22.20 -9.41
N ALA A 196 12.60 20.87 -9.36
CA ALA A 196 11.37 20.15 -9.65
C ALA A 196 10.37 20.14 -8.47
N GLY A 197 10.82 20.45 -7.25
CA GLY A 197 9.96 20.60 -6.07
C GLY A 197 9.22 19.33 -5.61
N CYS A 198 9.59 18.16 -6.12
CA CYS A 198 8.89 16.89 -5.86
C CYS A 198 8.91 16.51 -4.37
N SER A 199 9.97 16.88 -3.65
CA SER A 199 10.13 16.64 -2.22
C SER A 199 9.10 17.35 -1.32
N SER A 200 8.33 18.29 -1.87
CA SER A 200 7.27 18.98 -1.14
C SER A 200 6.11 18.06 -0.72
N CYS A 201 5.93 16.94 -1.41
CA CYS A 201 4.99 15.86 -1.05
C CYS A 201 5.71 14.51 -0.90
N HIS A 202 6.74 14.26 -1.71
CA HIS A 202 7.48 12.99 -1.70
C HIS A 202 8.77 13.10 -0.88
N ASN A 203 8.64 12.99 0.45
CA ASN A 203 9.73 13.13 1.42
C ASN A 203 9.87 11.92 2.34
N GLY A 204 10.86 11.98 3.23
CA GLY A 204 11.12 10.92 4.20
C GLY A 204 11.63 9.61 3.57
N PRO A 205 11.78 8.55 4.38
CA PRO A 205 12.29 7.27 3.91
C PRO A 205 11.42 6.60 2.84
N LEU A 206 10.11 6.86 2.81
CA LEU A 206 9.19 6.30 1.81
C LEU A 206 9.04 7.14 0.55
N PHE A 207 9.66 8.32 0.47
CA PHE A 207 9.35 9.31 -0.58
C PHE A 207 7.85 9.59 -0.66
N SER A 208 7.21 9.78 0.48
CA SER A 208 5.78 10.07 0.63
C SER A 208 5.52 10.66 2.01
N ASP A 209 4.79 11.77 2.04
CA ASP A 209 4.28 12.37 3.26
C ASP A 209 2.96 11.75 3.74
N GLY A 210 2.38 10.83 2.97
CA GLY A 210 1.11 10.17 3.28
C GLY A 210 -0.10 11.11 3.31
N LYS A 211 -0.04 12.30 2.68
CA LYS A 211 -1.14 13.27 2.68
C LYS A 211 -1.92 13.27 1.36
N PRO A 212 -3.19 13.70 1.37
CA PRO A 212 -4.02 13.73 0.18
C PRO A 212 -3.82 15.02 -0.64
N TYR A 213 -3.53 14.88 -1.94
CA TYR A 213 -3.40 15.98 -2.90
C TYR A 213 -4.11 15.70 -4.22
N ASN A 214 -4.51 16.76 -4.92
CA ASN A 214 -5.07 16.66 -6.26
C ASN A 214 -4.07 17.27 -7.25
N THR A 215 -3.61 16.48 -8.21
CA THR A 215 -2.64 16.88 -9.23
C THR A 215 -3.28 17.08 -10.61
N GLY A 216 -4.60 16.93 -10.70
CA GLY A 216 -5.38 17.05 -11.93
C GLY A 216 -5.25 15.85 -12.86
N VAL A 217 -4.88 14.66 -12.35
CA VAL A 217 -4.81 13.44 -13.18
C VAL A 217 -6.16 13.23 -13.87
N PRO A 218 -6.19 13.04 -15.21
CA PRO A 218 -7.43 12.81 -15.93
C PRO A 218 -8.21 11.61 -15.39
N GLU A 219 -9.54 11.68 -15.47
CA GLU A 219 -10.40 10.56 -15.10
C GLU A 219 -10.26 9.40 -16.09
N ASN A 220 -10.26 8.17 -15.57
CA ASN A 220 -10.33 6.98 -16.42
C ASN A 220 -11.80 6.68 -16.77
N LEU A 221 -12.18 6.94 -18.02
CA LEU A 221 -13.56 6.81 -18.47
C LEU A 221 -14.09 5.37 -18.44
N ASP A 222 -13.22 4.36 -18.37
CA ASP A 222 -13.64 2.97 -18.25
C ASP A 222 -14.40 2.71 -16.93
N ILE A 223 -14.14 3.52 -15.90
CA ILE A 223 -14.92 3.51 -14.64
C ILE A 223 -16.41 3.76 -14.90
N PHE A 224 -16.75 4.58 -15.90
CA PHE A 224 -18.13 4.97 -16.22
C PHE A 224 -18.70 4.23 -17.43
N ARG A 225 -17.83 3.68 -18.29
CA ARG A 225 -18.22 3.00 -19.54
C ARG A 225 -18.37 1.49 -19.36
N ASP A 226 -17.60 0.87 -18.48
CA ASP A 226 -17.75 -0.55 -18.15
C ASP A 226 -18.83 -0.72 -17.07
N PRO A 227 -19.93 -1.46 -17.32
CA PRO A 227 -21.02 -1.59 -16.36
C PRO A 227 -20.59 -2.21 -15.03
N MET A 228 -19.65 -3.16 -15.03
CA MET A 228 -19.21 -3.82 -13.81
C MET A 228 -18.35 -2.88 -12.96
N ARG A 229 -17.45 -2.12 -13.60
CA ARG A 229 -16.65 -1.08 -12.89
C ARG A 229 -17.55 0.03 -12.35
N HIS A 230 -18.54 0.45 -13.14
CA HIS A 230 -19.45 1.51 -12.71
C HIS A 230 -20.33 1.07 -11.54
N GLN A 231 -20.85 -0.16 -11.55
CA GLN A 231 -21.60 -0.72 -10.44
C GLN A 231 -20.76 -0.75 -9.16
N THR A 232 -19.51 -1.23 -9.23
CA THR A 232 -18.59 -1.23 -8.10
C THR A 232 -18.31 0.19 -7.60
N PHE A 233 -18.07 1.14 -8.49
CA PHE A 233 -17.87 2.55 -8.14
C PHE A 233 -19.09 3.14 -7.41
N ILE A 234 -20.29 2.87 -7.87
CA ILE A 234 -21.54 3.32 -7.25
C ILE A 234 -21.73 2.67 -5.87
N ALA A 235 -21.56 1.35 -5.77
CA ALA A 235 -21.68 0.62 -4.51
C ALA A 235 -20.70 1.14 -3.45
N PHE A 236 -19.44 1.35 -3.85
CA PHE A 236 -18.42 1.95 -3.00
C PHE A 236 -18.84 3.34 -2.48
N ASN A 237 -19.25 4.24 -3.37
CA ASN A 237 -19.64 5.60 -2.97
C ASN A 237 -20.91 5.63 -2.11
N MET A 238 -21.86 4.73 -2.36
CA MET A 238 -23.04 4.54 -1.51
C MET A 238 -22.63 4.11 -0.09
N PHE A 239 -21.76 3.10 0.03
CA PHE A 239 -21.29 2.59 1.31
C PHE A 239 -20.48 3.63 2.08
N MET A 240 -19.64 4.38 1.38
CA MET A 240 -18.87 5.48 1.97
C MET A 240 -19.75 6.70 2.32
N GLY A 241 -21.05 6.69 2.04
CA GLY A 241 -21.95 7.77 2.43
C GLY A 241 -21.79 9.05 1.60
N ASN A 242 -21.28 8.96 0.37
CA ASN A 242 -21.18 10.13 -0.50
C ASN A 242 -22.56 10.55 -1.00
N GLU A 243 -22.88 11.83 -0.84
CA GLU A 243 -24.12 12.39 -1.36
C GLU A 243 -24.17 12.36 -2.88
N ASN A 244 -25.38 12.20 -3.43
CA ASN A 244 -25.61 12.20 -4.88
C ASN A 244 -24.71 11.20 -5.64
N TYR A 245 -24.35 10.08 -5.00
CA TYR A 245 -23.38 9.11 -5.52
C TYR A 245 -23.71 8.59 -6.92
N MET A 246 -25.00 8.45 -7.26
CA MET A 246 -25.48 8.04 -8.59
C MET A 246 -25.10 9.00 -9.73
N ASN A 247 -24.83 10.27 -9.41
CA ASN A 247 -24.48 11.30 -10.38
C ASN A 247 -23.00 11.68 -10.34
N LEU A 248 -22.18 11.02 -9.54
CA LEU A 248 -20.73 11.25 -9.52
C LEU A 248 -20.13 10.89 -10.89
N LYS A 249 -19.36 11.82 -11.45
CA LYS A 249 -18.63 11.67 -12.72
C LYS A 249 -17.12 11.71 -12.53
N ARG A 250 -16.66 11.52 -11.30
CA ARG A 250 -15.26 11.49 -10.90
C ARG A 250 -15.09 10.68 -9.63
N ASP A 251 -13.91 10.08 -9.45
CA ASP A 251 -13.53 9.54 -8.14
C ASP A 251 -13.29 10.69 -7.16
N VAL A 252 -13.98 10.63 -6.01
CA VAL A 252 -13.94 11.69 -4.99
C VAL A 252 -12.67 11.61 -4.13
N GLY A 253 -11.96 10.49 -4.15
CA GLY A 253 -10.72 10.29 -3.40
C GLY A 253 -10.92 10.43 -1.90
N ALA A 254 -10.02 11.14 -1.22
CA ALA A 254 -10.01 11.36 0.23
C ALA A 254 -11.25 12.09 0.78
N HIS A 255 -12.10 12.66 -0.09
CA HIS A 255 -13.41 13.19 0.31
C HIS A 255 -14.27 12.15 1.06
N VAL A 256 -14.07 10.85 0.80
CA VAL A 256 -14.76 9.77 1.54
C VAL A 256 -14.45 9.74 3.04
N GLN A 257 -13.42 10.48 3.48
CA GLN A 257 -13.07 10.61 4.90
C GLN A 257 -13.71 11.83 5.55
N THR A 258 -13.73 12.94 4.82
CA THR A 258 -13.97 14.28 5.36
C THR A 258 -15.35 14.82 5.01
N HIS A 259 -15.94 14.39 3.89
CA HIS A 259 -17.23 14.84 3.38
C HIS A 259 -17.41 16.36 3.41
N LYS A 260 -16.36 17.14 3.07
CA LYS A 260 -16.48 18.61 3.12
C LYS A 260 -17.61 19.08 2.21
N ALA A 261 -18.54 19.83 2.78
CA ALA A 261 -19.73 20.29 2.06
C ALA A 261 -19.40 21.19 0.85
N ASP A 262 -18.27 21.90 0.88
CA ASP A 262 -17.80 22.74 -0.23
C ASP A 262 -17.15 21.94 -1.37
N GLY A 263 -16.89 20.65 -1.18
CA GLY A 263 -16.28 19.76 -2.16
C GLY A 263 -14.82 20.06 -2.49
N THR A 264 -14.14 20.92 -1.74
CA THR A 264 -12.74 21.36 -1.99
C THR A 264 -11.69 20.26 -1.78
N ASP A 265 -12.08 19.14 -1.19
CA ASP A 265 -11.28 17.94 -0.94
C ASP A 265 -11.52 16.84 -1.99
N ARG A 266 -12.49 17.01 -2.91
CA ARG A 266 -12.77 16.04 -3.97
C ARG A 266 -11.62 15.92 -4.95
N GLY A 267 -11.29 14.68 -5.30
CA GLY A 267 -10.21 14.35 -6.24
C GLY A 267 -8.82 14.33 -5.61
N LYS A 268 -8.72 14.45 -4.28
CA LYS A 268 -7.44 14.34 -3.59
C LYS A 268 -7.13 12.88 -3.28
N PHE A 269 -5.91 12.44 -3.54
CA PHE A 269 -5.45 11.08 -3.27
C PHE A 269 -4.15 11.12 -2.48
N ILE A 270 -3.94 10.10 -1.67
CA ILE A 270 -2.73 9.96 -0.85
C ILE A 270 -1.50 9.93 -1.75
N THR A 271 -0.49 10.75 -1.41
CA THR A 271 0.84 10.70 -2.02
C THR A 271 1.38 9.26 -1.97
N PRO A 272 1.54 8.56 -3.10
CA PRO A 272 2.08 7.20 -3.08
C PRO A 272 3.58 7.24 -2.74
N THR A 273 4.11 6.11 -2.26
CA THR A 273 5.57 5.93 -2.19
C THR A 273 6.16 5.93 -3.60
N LEU A 274 7.36 6.50 -3.75
CA LEU A 274 8.12 6.44 -5.01
C LEU A 274 9.15 5.30 -5.03
N ARG A 275 9.15 4.42 -4.03
CA ARG A 275 9.98 3.22 -4.06
C ARG A 275 9.33 2.15 -4.92
N GLU A 276 10.17 1.33 -5.56
CA GLU A 276 9.76 0.14 -6.33
C GLU A 276 8.88 0.42 -7.54
N LEU A 277 9.09 1.54 -8.23
CA LEU A 277 8.27 1.96 -9.38
C LEU A 277 8.57 1.20 -10.69
N ASN A 278 9.70 0.48 -10.78
CA ASN A 278 10.16 -0.13 -12.03
C ASN A 278 9.21 -1.22 -12.57
N GLN A 279 8.38 -1.82 -11.71
CA GLN A 279 7.48 -2.93 -12.07
C GLN A 279 6.00 -2.62 -11.83
N THR A 280 5.68 -1.39 -11.42
CA THR A 280 4.34 -1.03 -10.94
C THR A 280 3.60 -0.10 -11.89
N ALA A 281 4.00 -0.07 -13.16
CA ALA A 281 3.22 0.59 -14.20
C ALA A 281 1.88 -0.15 -14.41
N PRO A 282 0.81 0.54 -14.84
CA PRO A 282 0.74 1.99 -15.04
C PRO A 282 0.54 2.76 -13.72
N TYR A 283 0.72 4.08 -13.78
CA TYR A 283 0.81 4.97 -12.62
C TYR A 283 -0.47 5.78 -12.37
N MET A 284 -0.50 6.42 -11.20
CA MET A 284 -1.63 7.16 -10.62
C MET A 284 -2.75 6.26 -10.09
N HIS A 285 -3.69 6.85 -9.35
CA HIS A 285 -4.77 6.12 -8.66
C HIS A 285 -5.70 5.35 -9.61
N ASN A 286 -5.72 5.69 -10.90
CA ASN A 286 -6.59 5.13 -11.93
C ASN A 286 -5.81 4.62 -13.16
N GLY A 287 -4.48 4.53 -13.06
CA GLY A 287 -3.63 3.91 -14.08
C GLY A 287 -3.54 4.66 -15.41
N MET A 288 -3.88 5.95 -15.44
CA MET A 288 -3.97 6.74 -16.68
C MET A 288 -2.63 7.10 -17.32
N ILE A 289 -1.51 6.94 -16.61
CA ILE A 289 -0.19 7.32 -17.10
C ILE A 289 0.70 6.09 -17.18
N SER A 290 1.17 5.74 -18.38
CA SER A 290 1.78 4.43 -18.63
C SER A 290 3.24 4.30 -18.21
N THR A 291 4.03 5.38 -18.29
CA THR A 291 5.48 5.32 -18.04
C THR A 291 5.94 6.39 -17.05
N LEU A 292 7.08 6.19 -16.38
CA LEU A 292 7.69 7.22 -15.53
C LEU A 292 8.08 8.47 -16.33
N THR A 293 8.43 8.31 -17.60
CA THR A 293 8.69 9.44 -18.50
C THR A 293 7.43 10.28 -18.67
N ASP A 294 6.28 9.66 -18.86
CA ASP A 294 5.00 10.36 -18.98
C ASP A 294 4.57 11.00 -17.65
N VAL A 295 4.86 10.36 -16.51
CA VAL A 295 4.61 10.94 -15.18
C VAL A 295 5.43 12.22 -14.99
N VAL A 296 6.73 12.18 -15.30
CA VAL A 296 7.60 13.37 -15.19
C VAL A 296 7.15 14.45 -16.18
N ALA A 297 6.78 14.08 -17.41
CA ALA A 297 6.26 15.03 -18.39
C ALA A 297 4.94 15.68 -17.94
N PHE A 298 4.03 14.92 -17.33
CA PHE A 298 2.77 15.41 -16.76
C PHE A 298 3.02 16.49 -15.69
N TYR A 299 3.92 16.23 -14.74
CA TYR A 299 4.27 17.24 -13.74
C TYR A 299 5.02 18.42 -14.34
N ASN A 300 5.89 18.19 -15.34
CA ASN A 300 6.60 19.28 -16.02
C ASN A 300 5.66 20.28 -16.71
N GLN A 301 4.49 19.81 -17.16
CA GLN A 301 3.42 20.63 -17.75
C GLN A 301 2.53 21.32 -16.70
N GLY A 302 2.72 21.06 -15.41
CA GLY A 302 1.89 21.60 -14.32
C GLY A 302 0.67 20.76 -13.98
N GLY A 303 0.77 19.44 -14.15
CA GLY A 303 -0.31 18.49 -13.88
C GLY A 303 -1.44 18.60 -14.91
N GLY A 304 -2.64 18.13 -14.56
CA GLY A 304 -3.81 18.27 -15.42
C GLY A 304 -4.79 19.32 -14.92
N GLU A 305 -5.97 19.40 -15.53
CA GLU A 305 -6.93 20.47 -15.26
C GLU A 305 -8.00 20.00 -14.26
N ASP A 306 -8.07 20.69 -13.11
CA ASP A 306 -9.08 20.44 -12.08
C ASP A 306 -9.24 21.71 -11.22
N SER A 307 -10.49 22.06 -10.88
CA SER A 307 -10.79 23.21 -10.01
C SER A 307 -10.24 23.06 -8.59
N ASN A 308 -10.00 21.83 -8.14
CA ASN A 308 -9.46 21.49 -6.83
C ASN A 308 -7.95 21.15 -6.88
N LYS A 309 -7.27 21.36 -8.02
CA LYS A 309 -5.83 21.10 -8.16
C LYS A 309 -5.04 21.88 -7.10
N ASP A 310 -4.05 21.20 -6.51
CA ASP A 310 -3.16 21.81 -5.54
C ASP A 310 -2.32 22.92 -6.21
N GLU A 311 -2.29 24.10 -5.59
CA GLU A 311 -1.65 25.31 -6.14
C GLU A 311 -0.14 25.16 -6.36
N ARG A 312 0.50 24.20 -5.69
CA ARG A 312 1.94 23.92 -5.89
C ARG A 312 2.22 23.25 -7.24
N ILE A 313 1.21 22.64 -7.86
CA ILE A 313 1.34 21.91 -9.12
C ILE A 313 1.28 22.92 -10.28
N THR A 314 2.46 23.37 -10.70
CA THR A 314 2.67 24.37 -11.76
C THR A 314 3.76 23.90 -12.73
N PRO A 315 3.84 24.44 -13.97
CA PRO A 315 4.85 24.03 -14.93
C PRO A 315 6.28 24.19 -14.39
N LEU A 316 7.07 23.11 -14.47
CA LEU A 316 8.41 23.04 -13.86
C LEU A 316 9.51 23.60 -14.78
N ASN A 317 9.22 23.79 -16.07
CA ASN A 317 10.16 24.28 -17.09
C ASN A 317 11.49 23.49 -17.11
N LEU A 318 11.37 22.17 -16.99
CA LEU A 318 12.50 21.24 -17.08
C LEU A 318 12.84 20.98 -18.54
N THR A 319 14.12 21.06 -18.85
CA THR A 319 14.69 20.58 -20.11
C THR A 319 14.50 19.07 -20.23
N TRP A 320 14.64 18.54 -21.44
CA TRP A 320 14.55 17.10 -21.66
C TRP A 320 15.64 16.31 -20.92
N GLN A 321 16.84 16.87 -20.79
CA GLN A 321 17.93 16.26 -20.02
C GLN A 321 17.58 16.20 -18.52
N GLU A 322 16.98 17.25 -17.96
CA GLU A 322 16.54 17.27 -16.57
C GLU A 322 15.42 16.27 -16.30
N GLN A 323 14.44 16.16 -17.21
CA GLN A 323 13.37 15.15 -17.10
C GLN A 323 13.95 13.73 -17.13
N LYS A 324 14.92 13.45 -18.01
CA LYS A 324 15.61 12.16 -18.04
C LYS A 324 16.40 11.86 -16.77
N ALA A 325 17.07 12.87 -16.20
CA ALA A 325 17.77 12.71 -14.93
C ALA A 325 16.79 12.37 -13.80
N LEU A 326 15.63 13.02 -13.74
CA LEU A 326 14.56 12.68 -12.79
C LEU A 326 14.06 11.24 -12.97
N VAL A 327 13.80 10.80 -14.20
CA VAL A 327 13.39 9.41 -14.46
C VAL A 327 14.48 8.43 -13.98
N ALA A 328 15.75 8.68 -14.31
CA ALA A 328 16.86 7.84 -13.86
C ALA A 328 16.92 7.75 -12.33
N PHE A 329 16.70 8.87 -11.64
CA PHE A 329 16.60 8.89 -10.17
C PHE A 329 15.41 8.06 -9.66
N LEU A 330 14.20 8.21 -10.22
CA LEU A 330 13.04 7.41 -9.82
C LEU A 330 13.30 5.90 -10.02
N GLU A 331 13.97 5.53 -11.11
CA GLU A 331 14.34 4.13 -11.38
C GLU A 331 15.36 3.58 -10.35
N SER A 332 16.18 4.45 -9.77
CA SER A 332 17.15 4.12 -8.72
C SER A 332 16.52 3.81 -7.36
N LEU A 333 15.21 4.07 -7.20
CA LEU A 333 14.44 3.78 -5.99
C LEU A 333 13.81 2.39 -5.98
N SER A 334 14.19 1.53 -6.94
CA SER A 334 13.70 0.15 -7.03
C SER A 334 14.83 -0.85 -6.83
N SER A 335 14.51 -1.97 -6.20
CA SER A 335 15.40 -3.10 -5.97
C SER A 335 15.14 -4.21 -6.99
N GLN A 336 15.80 -5.36 -6.82
CA GLN A 336 15.50 -6.54 -7.63
C GLN A 336 14.10 -7.08 -7.31
N PRO A 337 13.37 -7.64 -8.29
CA PRO A 337 12.04 -8.20 -8.05
C PRO A 337 12.01 -9.20 -6.89
N LEU A 338 11.04 -9.04 -5.98
CA LEU A 338 10.82 -9.93 -4.84
C LEU A 338 10.02 -11.18 -5.26
N THR A 339 10.54 -11.95 -6.23
CA THR A 339 9.83 -13.11 -6.85
C THR A 339 10.44 -14.48 -6.51
N SER A 340 11.46 -14.50 -5.65
CA SER A 340 12.09 -15.74 -5.18
C SER A 340 11.19 -16.55 -4.24
N GLU A 341 11.57 -17.79 -3.92
CA GLU A 341 10.83 -18.68 -3.00
C GLU A 341 10.76 -18.15 -1.56
N GLN A 342 11.66 -17.23 -1.21
CA GLN A 342 11.58 -16.49 0.05
C GLN A 342 10.28 -15.68 0.12
N HIS A 343 9.86 -15.09 -1.01
CA HIS A 343 8.74 -14.16 -1.09
C HIS A 343 7.46 -14.81 -1.66
N VAL A 344 7.59 -15.81 -2.52
CA VAL A 344 6.45 -16.41 -3.24
C VAL A 344 6.16 -17.82 -2.72
N TRP A 345 4.90 -18.10 -2.39
CA TRP A 345 4.46 -19.47 -2.09
C TRP A 345 4.28 -20.27 -3.38
N LYS A 346 5.22 -21.18 -3.68
CA LYS A 346 5.18 -22.02 -4.90
C LYS A 346 4.60 -23.41 -4.68
N LYS A 347 4.35 -23.82 -3.44
CA LYS A 347 3.86 -25.17 -3.12
C LYS A 347 2.37 -25.26 -3.47
N SER A 348 2.00 -26.28 -4.24
CA SER A 348 0.60 -26.61 -4.52
C SER A 348 0.06 -27.60 -3.48
N ASP A 349 0.08 -27.19 -2.20
CA ASP A 349 -0.27 -28.03 -1.05
C ASP A 349 -1.63 -27.68 -0.44
N TYR A 350 -2.55 -27.19 -1.27
CA TYR A 350 -3.91 -26.81 -0.86
C TYR A 350 -4.94 -27.95 -1.02
N ASN A 351 -4.51 -29.11 -1.51
CA ASN A 351 -5.37 -30.27 -1.74
C ASN A 351 -5.82 -30.91 -0.43
N TYR A 352 -7.06 -31.37 -0.39
CA TYR A 352 -7.62 -32.10 0.72
C TYR A 352 -7.27 -33.59 0.62
N GLU A 353 -6.74 -34.17 1.70
CA GLU A 353 -6.60 -35.61 1.84
C GLU A 353 -7.86 -36.17 2.51
N LEU A 354 -8.51 -37.14 1.86
CA LEU A 354 -9.69 -37.79 2.40
C LEU A 354 -9.34 -38.60 3.66
N ILE A 355 -9.96 -38.27 4.79
CA ILE A 355 -9.90 -39.12 5.97
C ILE A 355 -10.80 -40.34 5.72
N SER A 356 -10.20 -41.47 5.35
CA SER A 356 -10.89 -42.69 4.94
C SER A 356 -11.79 -43.28 6.03
N ASP A 357 -11.47 -43.09 7.32
CA ASP A 357 -12.28 -43.47 8.47
C ASP A 357 -12.74 -42.27 9.31
N TRP A 358 -13.22 -41.22 8.64
CA TRP A 358 -13.63 -39.96 9.29
C TRP A 358 -14.67 -40.13 10.41
N ARG A 359 -15.44 -41.23 10.42
CA ARG A 359 -16.43 -41.52 11.48
C ARG A 359 -15.79 -41.89 12.80
N ASN A 360 -14.61 -42.51 12.78
CA ASN A 360 -13.89 -42.94 13.97
C ASN A 360 -12.63 -42.11 14.25
N ALA A 361 -12.21 -41.29 13.29
CA ALA A 361 -11.15 -40.31 13.50
C ALA A 361 -11.57 -39.29 14.57
N LYS A 362 -10.74 -39.12 15.59
CA LYS A 362 -10.90 -38.00 16.53
C LYS A 362 -10.30 -36.76 15.87
N ASN A 363 -11.08 -35.68 15.85
CA ASN A 363 -10.60 -34.35 15.43
C ASN A 363 -9.47 -33.87 16.33
#